data_AF-M6UMU7-F1
#
_entry.id   AF-M6UMU7-F1
#
_cell.length_a   1.000
_cell.length_b   1.000
_cell.length_c   1.000
_cell.angle_alpha   90.00
_cell.angle_beta   90.00
_cell.angle_gamma   90.00
#
_symmetry.space_group_name_H-M   'P 1'
#
loop_
_entity.id
_entity.type
_entity.pdbx_description
1 polymer ?
#
loop_
_entity_poly.entity_id
_entity_poly.type
_entity_poly.pdbx_seq_one_letter_code
_entity_poly.pdbx_strand_id
1 'polypeptide(L)' 'MVKKQKIKHEEDRIKKFIQKLKSEGNEIHCCYEAGMTGYPLYRYLKSLGVR' A
#
# COMPACT_ATOMS: atom_id res chain seq x y z
N MET A 1 -14.24 -2.42 14.99
CA MET A 1 -13.32 -3.46 14.48
C MET A 1 -12.91 -3.08 13.06
N VAL A 2 -11.62 -2.85 12.80
CA VAL A 2 -11.13 -2.59 11.44
C VAL A 2 -11.24 -3.88 10.63
N LYS A 3 -12.04 -3.89 9.56
CA LYS A 3 -12.13 -5.06 8.67
C LYS A 3 -10.79 -5.23 7.94
N LYS A 4 -10.09 -6.33 8.20
CA LYS A 4 -8.83 -6.66 7.52
C LYS A 4 -9.14 -7.17 6.12
N GLN A 5 -8.92 -6.35 5.10
CA GLN A 5 -9.06 -6.74 3.70
C GLN A 5 -7.73 -7.32 3.19
N LYS A 6 -7.76 -8.50 2.58
CA LYS A 6 -6.60 -9.12 1.94
C LYS A 6 -6.66 -8.88 0.43
N ILE A 7 -5.54 -8.50 -0.15
CA ILE A 7 -5.36 -8.40 -1.60
C ILE A 7 -4.21 -9.32 -2.03
N LYS A 8 -4.24 -9.77 -3.29
CA LYS A 8 -3.11 -10.52 -3.87
C LYS A 8 -1.92 -9.58 -4.11
N HIS A 9 -0.71 -10.14 -4.08
CA HIS A 9 0.53 -9.40 -4.36
C HIS A 9 0.74 -9.25 -5.87
N GLU A 10 -0.10 -8.43 -6.50
CA GLU A 10 -0.04 -8.07 -7.92
C GLU A 10 -0.05 -6.55 -8.03
N GLU A 11 0.88 -5.95 -8.75
CA GLU A 11 1.05 -4.48 -8.80
C GLU A 11 -0.24 -3.75 -9.21
N ASP A 12 -0.92 -4.21 -10.26
CA ASP A 12 -2.20 -3.62 -10.71
C ASP A 12 -3.27 -3.62 -9.62
N ARG A 13 -3.35 -4.70 -8.83
CA ARG A 13 -4.33 -4.79 -7.74
C ARG A 13 -3.94 -3.88 -6.58
N ILE A 14 -2.66 -3.83 -6.23
CA ILE A 14 -2.15 -2.93 -5.19
C ILE A 14 -2.42 -1.48 -5.59
N LYS A 15 -2.11 -1.09 -6.83
CA LYS A 15 -2.36 0.25 -7.36
C LYS A 15 -3.83 0.65 -7.28
N LYS A 16 -4.73 -0.20 -7.81
CA LYS A 16 -6.17 0.05 -7.76
C LYS A 16 -6.67 0.18 -6.33
N PHE A 17 -6.16 -0.65 -5.42
CA PHE A 17 -6.54 -0.61 -4.01
C PHE A 17 -6.09 0.68 -3.33
N ILE A 18 -4.83 1.08 -3.50
CA ILE A 18 -4.29 2.34 -2.94
C ILE A 18 -5.03 3.55 -3.52
N GLN A 19 -5.30 3.58 -4.83
CA GLN A 19 -6.06 4.66 -5.47
C GLN A 19 -7.49 4.74 -4.93
N LYS A 20 -8.16 3.61 -4.71
CA LYS A 20 -9.49 3.57 -4.09
C LYS A 20 -9.45 4.16 -2.67
N LEU A 21 -8.50 3.74 -1.84
CA LEU A 21 -8.35 4.26 -0.48
C LEU A 21 -8.11 5.77 -0.46
N LYS A 22 -7.27 6.28 -1.38
CA LYS A 22 -7.04 7.73 -1.54
C LYS A 22 -8.30 8.47 -1.99
N SER A 23 -9.08 7.90 -2.90
CA SER A 23 -10.35 8.48 -3.37
C SER A 23 -11.42 8.57 -2.28
N GLU A 24 -11.34 7.70 -1.27
CA GLU A 24 -12.21 7.73 -0.10
C GLU A 24 -11.77 8.81 0.94
N GLY A 25 -10.72 9.58 0.63
CA GLY A 25 -10.21 10.66 1.49
C GLY A 25 -9.28 10.17 2.61
N ASN A 26 -8.83 8.91 2.57
CA ASN A 26 -7.94 8.36 3.59
C ASN A 26 -6.48 8.78 3.36
N GLU A 27 -5.80 9.22 4.41
CA GLU A 27 -4.33 9.33 4.42
C GLU A 27 -3.73 7.94 4.68
N ILE A 28 -2.81 7.52 3.81
CA ILE A 28 -2.20 6.19 3.86
C ILE A 28 -0.75 6.35 4.34
N HIS A 29 -0.47 5.73 5.49
CA HIS A 29 0.88 5.63 6.04
C HIS A 29 1.43 4.21 5.88
N CYS A 30 2.67 4.09 5.40
CA CYS A 30 3.38 2.83 5.29
C CYS A 30 4.68 2.89 6.10
N CYS A 31 4.70 2.16 7.22
CA CYS A 31 5.93 1.89 7.94
C CYS A 31 6.59 0.63 7.37
N TYR A 32 7.84 0.76 6.95
CA TYR A 32 8.68 -0.36 6.54
C TYR A 32 9.85 -0.45 7.52
N GLU A 33 9.89 -1.54 8.27
CA GLU A 33 11.04 -1.94 9.07
C GLU A 33 12.04 -2.61 8.13
N ALA A 34 13.30 -2.16 8.12
CA ALA A 34 14.32 -2.53 7.15
C ALA A 34 14.58 -4.06 7.12
N GLY A 35 13.79 -4.78 6.32
CA GLY A 35 13.90 -6.22 6.07
C GLY A 35 13.98 -6.54 4.59
N MET A 36 14.83 -7.49 4.22
CA MET A 36 15.17 -7.86 2.84
C MET A 36 13.99 -8.05 1.85
N THR A 37 12.81 -8.45 2.33
CA THR A 37 11.65 -8.77 1.48
C THR A 37 10.64 -7.64 1.31
N GLY A 38 10.61 -6.65 2.20
CA GLY A 38 9.61 -5.58 2.18
C GLY A 38 10.02 -4.35 1.37
N TYR A 39 11.30 -4.21 1.03
CA TYR A 39 11.84 -3.01 0.37
C TYR A 39 11.21 -2.74 -1.02
N PRO A 40 11.06 -3.75 -1.91
CA PRO A 40 10.46 -3.52 -3.22
C PRO A 40 9.02 -3.01 -3.12
N LEU A 41 8.21 -3.62 -2.23
CA LEU A 41 6.83 -3.18 -1.99
C LEU A 41 6.79 -1.76 -1.40
N TYR A 42 7.66 -1.47 -0.43
CA TYR A 42 7.75 -0.13 0.15
C TYR A 42 8.09 0.94 -0.90
N ARG A 43 9.10 0.68 -1.75
CA ARG A 43 9.49 1.57 -2.86
C ARG A 43 8.34 1.79 -3.83
N TYR A 44 7.59 0.74 -4.15
CA TYR A 44 6.41 0.83 -4.99
C TYR A 44 5.30 1.68 -4.34
N LEU A 45 4.99 1.46 -3.06
CA LEU A 45 4.00 2.26 -2.35
C LEU A 45 4.41 3.74 -2.27
N LYS A 46 5.71 4.03 -2.05
CA LYS A 46 6.26 5.38 -2.09
C LYS A 46 6.10 6.04 -3.47
N SER A 47 6.32 5.32 -4.57
CA SER A 47 6.13 5.88 -5.93
C SER A 47 4.66 6.19 -6.24
N LEU A 48 3.73 5.49 -5.59
CA LEU A 48 2.28 5.80 -5.63
C LEU A 48 1.90 6.99 -4.73
N GLY A 49 2.86 7.60 -4.02
CA GLY A 49 2.65 8.73 -3.11
C GLY A 49 2.04 8.33 -1.77
N VAL A 50 2.29 7.11 -1.28
CA VAL A 50 1.97 6.69 0.10
C VAL A 50 3.04 7.27 1.03
N ARG A 51 2.66 7.72 2.24
CA ARG A 51 3.57 8.43 3.13
C ARG A 51 4.25 7.52 4.14
#